data_AF-A0A925DVJ6-F1
#
_entry.id   AF-A0A925DVJ6-F1
#
_cell.length_a   1.000
_cell.length_b   1.000
_cell.length_c   1.000
_cell.angle_alpha   90.00
_cell.angle_beta   90.00
_cell.angle_gamma   90.00
#
_symmetry.space_group_name_H-M   'P 1'
#
loop_
_entity.id
_entity.type
_entity.pdbx_description
1 polymer ?
#
loop_
_entity_poly.entity_id
_entity_poly.type
_entity_poly.pdbx_seq_one_letter_code
_entity_poly.pdbx_strand_id
1 'polypeptide(L)'
;MRFFAADKIHNGYSFLPQDSVLILDDDGIVQDIKPLGEIDQTKIEFHKGIVCPGFVNVHCHLELSYMKGKIAEGKGLHDFIKEVEKLKKPADDELLSAIENADAEMYAGGIVAVGDICNTNSTFAFKQRSKIKYHNFIEIFGFDAAKADSAFGWGLKLAAELEVLGLKNYSITPHAPYSASAQLLNKISDHAWQTNSYSVFITRKTKMRIYCFRIKAEKF
;
A
#
# COMPACT_ATOMS: atom_id res chain seq x y z
N MET A 1 -8.85 -23.57 17.19
CA MET A 1 -9.04 -22.36 18.03
C MET A 1 -7.80 -22.15 18.88
N ARG A 2 -7.27 -20.92 18.92
CA ARG A 2 -6.05 -20.53 19.65
C ARG A 2 -6.37 -19.43 20.66
N PHE A 3 -5.61 -19.35 21.75
CA PHE A 3 -5.84 -18.40 22.85
C PHE A 3 -4.55 -17.64 23.12
N PHE A 4 -4.51 -16.34 22.81
CA PHE A 4 -3.29 -15.53 22.97
C PHE A 4 -3.40 -14.61 24.17
N ALA A 5 -2.35 -14.56 24.97
CA ALA A 5 -2.15 -13.53 25.99
C ALA A 5 -0.78 -12.87 25.79
N ALA A 6 -0.61 -11.66 26.32
CA ALA A 6 0.67 -10.96 26.27
C ALA A 6 0.82 -10.02 27.48
N ASP A 7 2.02 -9.49 27.70
CA ASP A 7 2.24 -8.48 28.75
C ASP A 7 1.28 -7.29 28.57
N LYS A 8 1.05 -6.89 27.30
CA LYS A 8 0.00 -5.96 26.89
C LYS A 8 -0.56 -6.32 25.52
N ILE A 9 -1.85 -6.07 25.32
CA ILE A 9 -2.51 -6.18 24.01
C ILE A 9 -3.06 -4.81 23.63
N HIS A 10 -2.74 -4.33 22.44
CA HIS A 10 -3.26 -3.09 21.87
C HIS A 10 -4.20 -3.42 20.71
N ASN A 11 -5.42 -2.90 20.69
CA ASN A 11 -6.40 -3.23 19.63
C ASN A 11 -6.34 -2.30 18.40
N GLY A 12 -5.36 -1.40 18.36
CA GLY A 12 -5.22 -0.36 17.34
C GLY A 12 -5.71 1.02 17.79
N TYR A 13 -6.48 1.08 18.87
CA TYR A 13 -7.01 2.33 19.45
C TYR A 13 -6.52 2.56 20.87
N SER A 14 -6.52 1.51 21.69
CA SER A 14 -6.09 1.55 23.08
C SER A 14 -5.50 0.21 23.51
N PHE A 15 -4.82 0.21 24.66
CA PHE A 15 -4.53 -1.03 25.37
C PHE A 15 -5.81 -1.63 25.93
N LEU A 16 -5.93 -2.94 25.85
CA LEU A 16 -6.97 -3.72 26.52
C LEU A 16 -6.69 -3.81 28.02
N PRO A 17 -7.69 -4.16 28.86
CA PRO A 17 -7.46 -4.45 30.27
C PRO A 17 -6.34 -5.48 30.47
N GLN A 18 -5.63 -5.36 31.59
CA GLN A 18 -4.66 -6.37 32.01
C GLN A 18 -5.34 -7.74 32.06
N ASP A 19 -4.58 -8.79 31.75
CA ASP A 19 -5.04 -10.17 31.75
C ASP A 19 -6.16 -10.44 30.73
N SER A 20 -6.16 -9.72 29.60
CA SER A 20 -7.01 -10.05 28.44
C SER A 20 -6.42 -11.21 27.63
N VAL A 21 -7.29 -12.07 27.10
CA VAL A 21 -6.96 -13.19 26.22
C VAL A 21 -7.73 -13.04 24.90
N LEU A 22 -7.01 -13.03 23.78
CA LEU A 22 -7.61 -13.07 22.44
C LEU A 22 -7.97 -14.51 22.09
N ILE A 23 -9.19 -14.72 21.63
CA ILE A 23 -9.65 -16.01 21.11
C ILE A 23 -9.63 -15.92 19.59
N LEU A 24 -8.83 -16.77 18.95
CA LEU A 24 -8.63 -16.81 17.52
C LEU A 24 -9.18 -18.12 16.96
N ASP A 25 -9.83 -18.09 15.80
CA ASP A 25 -10.12 -19.32 15.06
C ASP A 25 -8.85 -19.92 14.41
N ASP A 26 -9.04 -20.98 13.63
CA ASP A 26 -7.92 -21.65 12.95
C ASP A 26 -7.32 -20.82 11.80
N ASP A 27 -8.06 -19.82 11.30
CA ASP A 27 -7.61 -18.86 10.29
C ASP A 27 -6.96 -17.61 10.91
N GLY A 28 -6.89 -17.53 12.25
CA GLY A 28 -6.30 -16.40 12.97
C GLY A 28 -7.20 -15.17 13.04
N ILE A 29 -8.51 -15.33 12.82
CA ILE A 29 -9.48 -14.25 13.01
C ILE A 29 -9.84 -14.16 14.48
N VAL A 30 -9.84 -12.95 15.04
CA VAL A 30 -10.28 -12.69 16.41
C VAL A 30 -11.78 -12.91 16.50
N GLN A 31 -12.18 -13.91 17.27
CA GLN A 31 -13.57 -14.28 17.53
C GLN A 31 -14.09 -13.60 18.80
N ASP A 32 -13.26 -13.45 19.83
CA ASP A 32 -13.66 -12.88 21.12
C ASP A 32 -12.43 -12.41 21.94
N ILE A 33 -12.70 -11.62 22.98
CA ILE A 33 -11.70 -11.14 23.94
C ILE A 33 -12.25 -11.38 25.34
N LYS A 34 -11.56 -12.22 26.13
CA LYS A 34 -12.01 -12.60 27.48
C LYS A 34 -10.98 -12.35 28.56
N PRO A 35 -11.39 -12.18 29.83
CA PRO A 35 -10.46 -12.17 30.95
C PRO A 35 -9.75 -13.52 31.12
N LEU A 36 -8.51 -13.50 31.57
CA LEU A 36 -7.67 -14.68 31.82
C LEU A 36 -8.34 -15.69 32.74
N GLY A 37 -9.09 -15.22 33.74
CA GLY A 37 -9.80 -16.07 34.71
C GLY A 37 -10.92 -16.91 34.11
N GLU A 38 -11.38 -16.60 32.88
CA GLU A 38 -12.41 -17.37 32.18
C GLU A 38 -11.85 -18.43 31.23
N ILE A 39 -10.52 -18.46 31.04
CA ILE A 39 -9.84 -19.35 30.10
C ILE A 39 -8.95 -20.33 30.87
N ASP A 40 -9.01 -21.60 30.46
CA ASP A 40 -8.06 -22.61 30.92
C ASP A 40 -6.63 -22.22 30.53
N GLN A 41 -5.82 -21.88 31.55
CA GLN A 41 -4.46 -21.37 31.36
C GLN A 41 -3.53 -22.34 30.61
N THR A 42 -3.84 -23.65 30.63
CA THR A 42 -3.05 -24.65 29.90
C THR A 42 -3.18 -24.53 28.37
N LYS A 43 -4.19 -23.78 27.90
CA LYS A 43 -4.46 -23.55 26.47
C LYS A 43 -3.90 -22.22 25.95
N ILE A 44 -3.33 -21.40 26.84
CA ILE A 44 -2.93 -20.03 26.51
C ILE A 44 -1.50 -20.01 25.98
N GLU A 45 -1.35 -19.44 24.78
CA GLU A 45 -0.08 -19.05 24.20
C GLU A 45 0.27 -17.66 24.71
N PHE A 46 1.25 -17.59 25.61
CA PHE A 46 1.70 -16.32 26.17
C PHE A 46 2.87 -15.73 25.36
N HIS A 47 2.72 -14.49 24.92
CA HIS A 47 3.74 -13.73 24.20
C HIS A 47 4.32 -12.63 25.08
N LYS A 48 5.62 -12.70 25.35
CA LYS A 48 6.33 -11.61 26.04
C LYS A 48 6.39 -10.37 25.14
N GLY A 49 5.97 -9.22 25.67
CA GLY A 49 5.91 -7.94 24.96
C GLY A 49 4.50 -7.46 24.66
N ILE A 50 4.37 -6.68 23.58
CA ILE A 50 3.11 -6.08 23.15
C ILE A 50 2.61 -6.81 21.91
N VAL A 51 1.37 -7.31 21.95
CA VAL A 51 0.66 -7.78 20.77
C VAL A 51 -0.22 -6.64 20.25
N CYS A 52 -0.15 -6.36 18.95
CA CYS A 52 -0.96 -5.37 18.27
C CYS A 52 -1.34 -5.83 16.85
N PRO A 53 -2.33 -5.19 16.20
CA PRO A 53 -2.57 -5.37 14.78
C PRO A 53 -1.31 -5.12 13.96
N GLY A 54 -1.11 -5.91 12.91
CA GLY A 54 -0.08 -5.65 11.92
C GLY A 54 -0.25 -4.26 11.29
N PHE A 55 0.87 -3.66 10.91
CA PHE A 55 0.88 -2.30 10.36
C PHE A 55 0.40 -2.28 8.90
N VAL A 56 -0.21 -1.16 8.52
CA VAL A 56 -0.59 -0.88 7.13
C VAL A 56 0.25 0.27 6.62
N ASN A 57 1.07 0.01 5.60
CA ASN A 57 1.78 1.06 4.89
C ASN A 57 0.90 1.58 3.76
N VAL A 58 0.22 2.71 3.97
CA VAL A 58 -0.79 3.22 3.04
C VAL A 58 -0.21 3.81 1.74
N HIS A 59 1.11 3.93 1.61
CA HIS A 59 1.76 4.48 0.43
C HIS A 59 3.21 4.02 0.31
N CYS A 60 3.52 3.29 -0.75
CA CYS A 60 4.85 2.80 -1.10
C CYS A 60 5.08 2.92 -2.61
N HIS A 61 6.34 2.97 -3.03
CA HIS A 61 6.72 2.78 -4.43
C HIS A 61 7.71 1.60 -4.49
N LEU A 62 7.20 0.37 -4.45
CA LEU A 62 8.01 -0.84 -4.40
C LEU A 62 8.88 -1.01 -5.65
N GLU A 63 8.42 -0.53 -6.81
CA GLU A 63 9.18 -0.54 -8.06
C GLU A 63 10.44 0.33 -8.02
N LEU A 64 10.52 1.27 -7.07
CA LEU A 64 11.68 2.15 -6.86
C LEU A 64 12.62 1.63 -5.76
N SER A 65 12.38 0.44 -5.21
CA SER A 65 13.20 -0.17 -4.15
C SER A 65 14.69 -0.25 -4.49
N TYR A 66 15.04 -0.42 -5.76
CA TYR A 66 16.43 -0.43 -6.25
C TYR A 66 17.18 0.89 -6.04
N MET A 67 16.47 1.98 -5.71
CA MET A 67 17.05 3.30 -5.42
C MET A 67 17.49 3.44 -3.96
N LYS A 68 17.20 2.45 -3.09
CA LYS A 68 17.56 2.51 -1.67
C LYS A 68 19.05 2.80 -1.50
N GLY A 69 19.37 3.88 -0.77
CA GLY A 69 20.74 4.33 -0.52
C GLY A 69 21.47 4.96 -1.71
N LYS A 70 20.84 5.12 -2.88
CA LYS A 70 21.47 5.71 -4.09
C LYS A 70 21.30 7.23 -4.20
N ILE A 71 20.33 7.82 -3.50
CA ILE A 71 20.06 9.26 -3.51
C ILE A 71 20.41 9.85 -2.14
N ALA A 72 21.21 10.92 -2.12
CA ALA A 72 21.58 11.62 -0.90
C ALA A 72 20.38 12.37 -0.29
N GLU A 73 20.16 12.15 1.01
CA GLU A 73 19.09 12.81 1.78
C GLU A 73 19.41 14.29 2.07
N GLY A 74 18.40 15.05 2.52
CA GLY A 74 18.58 16.43 2.99
C GLY A 74 18.71 17.51 1.91
N LYS A 75 18.63 17.16 0.61
CA LYS A 75 18.74 18.12 -0.51
C LYS A 75 17.42 18.74 -0.96
N GLY A 76 16.30 18.30 -0.39
CA GLY A 76 14.96 18.78 -0.74
C GLY A 76 14.36 18.12 -1.99
N LEU A 77 13.09 18.42 -2.26
CA LEU A 77 12.28 17.70 -3.25
C LEU A 77 12.74 17.93 -4.71
N HIS A 78 13.15 19.14 -5.05
CA HIS A 78 13.57 19.48 -6.42
C HIS A 78 14.80 18.67 -6.85
N ASP A 79 15.81 18.61 -5.99
CA ASP A 79 17.01 17.83 -6.26
C ASP A 79 16.73 16.33 -6.19
N PHE A 80 15.85 15.89 -5.28
CA PHE A 80 15.39 14.50 -5.25
C PHE A 80 14.79 14.07 -6.61
N ILE A 81 13.86 14.85 -7.18
CA ILE A 81 13.24 14.53 -8.48
C ILE A 81 14.30 14.43 -9.58
N LYS A 82 15.24 15.37 -9.64
CA LYS A 82 16.33 15.34 -10.62
C LYS A 82 17.23 14.11 -10.48
N GLU A 83 17.51 13.66 -9.27
CA GLU A 83 18.32 12.46 -9.04
C GLU A 83 17.53 11.19 -9.41
N VAL A 84 16.24 11.13 -9.10
CA VAL A 84 15.34 10.04 -9.53
C VAL A 84 15.34 9.91 -11.06
N GLU A 85 15.21 11.02 -11.79
CA GLU A 85 15.22 11.03 -13.26
C GLU A 85 16.55 10.55 -13.87
N LYS A 86 17.67 10.69 -13.15
CA LYS A 86 18.99 10.24 -13.61
C LYS A 86 19.22 8.75 -13.38
N LEU A 87 18.53 8.14 -12.41
CA LEU A 87 18.70 6.73 -12.10
C LEU A 87 18.07 5.89 -13.20
N LYS A 88 18.92 5.12 -13.88
CA LYS A 88 18.45 4.14 -14.87
C LYS A 88 17.91 2.92 -14.14
N LYS A 89 16.81 2.39 -14.66
CA LYS A 89 16.31 1.07 -14.26
C LYS A 89 17.45 0.05 -14.43
N PRO A 90 17.76 -0.75 -13.40
CA PRO A 90 18.81 -1.74 -13.48
C PRO A 90 18.36 -2.96 -14.31
N ALA A 91 19.23 -3.96 -14.43
CA ALA A 91 18.85 -5.25 -14.99
C ALA A 91 17.72 -5.90 -14.18
N ASP A 92 16.91 -6.74 -14.80
CA ASP A 92 15.71 -7.30 -14.19
C ASP A 92 16.02 -8.12 -12.92
N ASP A 93 17.16 -8.82 -12.86
CA ASP A 93 17.59 -9.58 -11.67
C ASP A 93 17.91 -8.67 -10.47
N GLU A 94 18.60 -7.54 -10.70
CA GLU A 94 18.90 -6.56 -9.65
C GLU A 94 17.60 -5.89 -9.16
N LEU A 95 16.69 -5.56 -10.08
CA LEU A 95 15.39 -5.01 -9.72
C LEU A 95 14.57 -5.99 -8.88
N LEU A 96 14.50 -7.26 -9.29
CA LEU A 96 13.75 -8.28 -8.57
C LEU A 96 14.33 -8.49 -7.17
N SER A 97 15.66 -8.55 -7.05
CA SER A 97 16.32 -8.66 -5.75
C SER A 97 16.01 -7.46 -4.84
N ALA A 98 15.99 -6.24 -5.38
CA ALA A 98 15.63 -5.06 -4.61
C ALA A 98 14.17 -5.10 -4.12
N ILE A 99 13.24 -5.56 -4.97
CA ILE A 99 11.83 -5.75 -4.63
C ILE A 99 11.67 -6.79 -3.51
N GLU A 100 12.33 -7.95 -3.65
CA GLU A 100 12.29 -9.05 -2.67
C GLU A 100 12.83 -8.61 -1.31
N ASN A 101 13.95 -7.89 -1.30
CA ASN A 101 14.55 -7.38 -0.06
C ASN A 101 13.64 -6.34 0.62
N ALA A 102 13.03 -5.43 -0.14
CA ALA A 102 12.13 -4.43 0.40
C ALA A 102 10.84 -5.04 0.97
N ASP A 103 10.26 -6.03 0.29
CA ASP A 103 9.11 -6.78 0.80
C ASP A 103 9.44 -7.53 2.10
N ALA A 104 10.56 -8.24 2.12
CA ALA A 104 11.00 -8.98 3.30
C ALA A 104 11.26 -8.07 4.49
N GLU A 105 11.87 -6.90 4.27
CA GLU A 105 12.09 -5.88 5.31
C GLU A 105 10.76 -5.33 5.84
N MET A 106 9.81 -5.00 4.96
CA MET A 106 8.47 -4.54 5.38
C MET A 106 7.76 -5.60 6.21
N TYR A 107 7.77 -6.86 5.75
CA TYR A 107 7.11 -7.96 6.45
C TYR A 107 7.75 -8.24 7.81
N ALA A 108 9.08 -8.25 7.89
CA ALA A 108 9.82 -8.38 9.15
C ALA A 108 9.54 -7.22 10.12
N GLY A 109 9.25 -6.02 9.57
CA GLY A 109 8.79 -4.85 10.32
C GLY A 109 7.33 -4.93 10.81
N GLY A 110 6.62 -6.03 10.55
CA GLY A 110 5.24 -6.23 10.97
C GLY A 110 4.21 -5.57 10.05
N ILE A 111 4.59 -5.17 8.83
CA ILE A 111 3.64 -4.66 7.82
C ILE A 111 2.91 -5.85 7.20
N VAL A 112 1.58 -5.80 7.22
CA VAL A 112 0.70 -6.86 6.70
C VAL A 112 -0.09 -6.44 5.46
N ALA A 113 -0.17 -5.12 5.20
CA ALA A 113 -0.79 -4.59 3.99
C ALA A 113 -0.09 -3.32 3.50
N VAL A 114 -0.04 -3.14 2.18
CA VAL A 114 0.61 -2.00 1.51
C VAL A 114 -0.30 -1.43 0.42
N GLY A 115 -0.47 -0.11 0.42
CA GLY A 115 -0.93 0.65 -0.74
C GLY A 115 0.25 1.00 -1.62
N ASP A 116 0.45 0.28 -2.72
CA ASP A 116 1.63 0.45 -3.58
C ASP A 116 1.29 1.24 -4.84
N ILE A 117 2.08 2.27 -5.12
CA ILE A 117 1.98 3.11 -6.30
C ILE A 117 2.76 2.44 -7.44
N CYS A 118 2.07 2.20 -8.56
CA CYS A 118 2.59 1.43 -9.69
C CYS A 118 2.53 2.28 -10.96
N ASN A 119 3.67 2.72 -11.47
CA ASN A 119 3.77 3.31 -12.80
C ASN A 119 3.95 2.24 -13.90
N THR A 120 4.47 1.08 -13.50
CA THR A 120 4.75 -0.06 -14.39
C THR A 120 4.22 -1.38 -13.82
N ASN A 121 4.38 -2.48 -14.56
CA ASN A 121 4.03 -3.83 -14.14
C ASN A 121 5.16 -4.60 -13.43
N SER A 122 6.29 -3.94 -13.15
CA SER A 122 7.52 -4.58 -12.68
C SER A 122 7.40 -5.35 -11.36
N THR A 123 6.42 -5.00 -10.51
CA THR A 123 6.20 -5.63 -9.20
C THR A 123 5.07 -6.66 -9.20
N PHE A 124 4.28 -6.76 -10.28
CA PHE A 124 3.01 -7.50 -10.27
C PHE A 124 3.22 -9.01 -10.05
N ALA A 125 4.12 -9.62 -10.81
CA ALA A 125 4.42 -11.06 -10.68
C ALA A 125 4.97 -11.42 -9.29
N PHE A 126 5.79 -10.53 -8.70
CA PHE A 126 6.30 -10.74 -7.35
C PHE A 126 5.18 -10.69 -6.29
N LYS A 127 4.27 -9.72 -6.39
CA LYS A 127 3.18 -9.53 -5.41
C LYS A 127 2.23 -10.72 -5.29
N GLN A 128 2.13 -11.59 -6.31
CA GLN A 128 1.35 -12.83 -6.23
C GLN A 128 1.85 -13.80 -5.15
N ARG A 129 3.15 -13.76 -4.84
CA ARG A 129 3.79 -14.65 -3.85
C ARG A 129 4.15 -13.97 -2.53
N SER A 130 3.91 -12.67 -2.40
CA SER A 130 4.17 -11.95 -1.16
C SER A 130 3.18 -12.36 -0.05
N LYS A 131 3.65 -12.32 1.19
CA LYS A 131 2.81 -12.46 2.39
C LYS A 131 2.06 -11.17 2.73
N ILE A 132 2.52 -10.04 2.20
CA ILE A 132 1.89 -8.73 2.37
C ILE A 132 0.71 -8.62 1.41
N LYS A 133 -0.42 -8.10 1.89
CA LYS A 133 -1.57 -7.79 1.03
C LYS A 133 -1.34 -6.45 0.33
N TYR A 134 -1.35 -6.44 -1.00
CA TYR A 134 -1.19 -5.22 -1.78
C TYR A 134 -2.53 -4.69 -2.31
N HIS A 135 -2.72 -3.38 -2.21
CA HIS A 135 -3.62 -2.62 -3.08
C HIS A 135 -2.77 -1.84 -4.08
N ASN A 136 -2.97 -2.07 -5.38
CA ASN A 136 -2.14 -1.50 -6.44
C ASN A 136 -2.78 -0.21 -6.96
N PHE A 137 -2.22 0.94 -6.62
CA PHE A 137 -2.59 2.22 -7.18
C PHE A 137 -1.83 2.42 -8.49
N ILE A 138 -2.48 2.09 -9.61
CA ILE A 138 -1.94 2.31 -10.96
C ILE A 138 -1.90 3.82 -11.21
N GLU A 139 -0.70 4.39 -11.13
CA GLU A 139 -0.50 5.82 -11.18
C GLU A 139 -0.28 6.27 -12.62
N ILE A 140 -1.15 7.17 -13.07
CA ILE A 140 -1.08 7.79 -14.39
C ILE A 140 -0.96 9.31 -14.26
N PHE A 141 -0.24 9.93 -15.19
CA PHE A 141 -0.03 11.37 -15.23
C PHE A 141 0.03 11.85 -16.68
N GLY A 142 -0.21 13.14 -16.90
CA GLY A 142 -0.25 13.72 -18.24
C GLY A 142 -0.95 15.08 -18.26
N PHE A 143 -0.17 16.14 -18.52
CA PHE A 143 -0.66 17.52 -18.57
C PHE A 143 -1.36 17.87 -19.88
N ASP A 144 -0.99 17.19 -20.97
CA ASP A 144 -1.55 17.42 -22.29
C ASP A 144 -2.92 16.73 -22.40
N ALA A 145 -3.96 17.54 -22.57
CA ALA A 145 -5.33 17.08 -22.77
C ALA A 145 -5.43 16.10 -23.95
N ALA A 146 -4.70 16.34 -25.04
CA ALA A 146 -4.72 15.47 -26.22
C ALA A 146 -4.17 14.05 -25.95
N LYS A 147 -3.43 13.87 -24.84
CA LYS A 147 -2.87 12.58 -24.42
C LYS A 147 -3.66 11.92 -23.29
N ALA A 148 -4.79 12.50 -22.88
CA ALA A 148 -5.59 11.94 -21.78
C ALA A 148 -6.09 10.52 -22.09
N ASP A 149 -6.54 10.26 -23.32
CA ASP A 149 -7.01 8.94 -23.73
C ASP A 149 -5.90 7.89 -23.72
N SER A 150 -4.70 8.23 -24.21
CA SER A 150 -3.58 7.30 -24.24
C SER A 150 -3.02 7.02 -22.84
N ALA A 151 -2.93 8.05 -21.99
CA ALA A 151 -2.53 7.90 -20.59
C ALA A 151 -3.53 7.03 -19.80
N PHE A 152 -4.83 7.26 -19.99
CA PHE A 152 -5.86 6.44 -19.35
C PHE A 152 -5.87 5.00 -19.90
N GLY A 153 -5.70 4.84 -21.21
CA GLY A 153 -5.56 3.53 -21.85
C GLY A 153 -4.37 2.72 -21.33
N TRP A 154 -3.26 3.37 -21.01
CA TRP A 154 -2.13 2.74 -20.32
C TRP A 154 -2.53 2.20 -18.94
N GLY A 155 -3.26 3.00 -18.15
CA GLY A 155 -3.78 2.57 -16.85
C GLY A 155 -4.70 1.35 -16.96
N LEU A 156 -5.59 1.33 -17.95
CA LEU A 156 -6.47 0.18 -18.22
C LEU A 156 -5.68 -1.06 -18.64
N LYS A 157 -4.61 -0.90 -19.41
CA LYS A 157 -3.73 -2.02 -19.78
C LYS A 157 -3.09 -2.65 -18.53
N LEU A 158 -2.53 -1.84 -17.64
CA LEU A 158 -1.94 -2.34 -16.39
C LEU A 158 -2.98 -3.00 -15.48
N ALA A 159 -4.20 -2.47 -15.43
CA ALA A 159 -5.31 -3.09 -14.72
C ALA A 159 -5.61 -4.49 -15.25
N ALA A 160 -5.70 -4.65 -16.58
CA ALA A 160 -5.91 -5.96 -17.20
C ALA A 160 -4.76 -6.94 -16.90
N GLU A 161 -3.51 -6.48 -16.86
CA GLU A 161 -2.37 -7.32 -16.47
C GLU A 161 -2.47 -7.80 -15.01
N LEU A 162 -2.94 -6.96 -14.08
CA LEU A 162 -3.22 -7.38 -12.70
C LEU A 162 -4.36 -8.41 -12.62
N GLU A 163 -5.43 -8.21 -13.40
CA GLU A 163 -6.55 -9.17 -13.45
C GLU A 163 -6.12 -10.54 -13.95
N VAL A 164 -5.27 -10.61 -14.98
CA VAL A 164 -4.70 -11.88 -15.49
C VAL A 164 -3.89 -12.60 -14.41
N LEU A 165 -3.22 -11.86 -13.54
CA LEU A 165 -2.46 -12.39 -12.40
C LEU A 165 -3.34 -12.68 -11.17
N GLY A 166 -4.65 -12.48 -11.25
CA GLY A 166 -5.58 -12.67 -10.12
C GLY A 166 -5.45 -11.60 -9.02
N LEU A 167 -4.70 -10.53 -9.25
CA LEU A 167 -4.49 -9.43 -8.31
C LEU A 167 -5.62 -8.40 -8.44
N LYS A 168 -6.76 -8.66 -7.81
CA LYS A 168 -7.99 -7.86 -7.96
C LYS A 168 -8.04 -6.56 -7.16
N ASN A 169 -7.08 -6.34 -6.26
CA ASN A 169 -7.03 -5.13 -5.44
C ASN A 169 -6.22 -4.06 -6.15
N TYR A 170 -6.89 -3.23 -6.95
CA TYR A 170 -6.26 -2.10 -7.62
C TYR A 170 -7.22 -0.95 -7.85
N SER A 171 -6.63 0.21 -8.14
CA SER A 171 -7.34 1.40 -8.59
C SER A 171 -6.46 2.17 -9.57
N ILE A 172 -7.06 2.85 -10.53
CA ILE A 172 -6.36 3.84 -11.34
C ILE A 172 -6.39 5.18 -10.60
N THR A 173 -5.24 5.86 -10.52
CA THR A 173 -5.09 7.08 -9.74
C THR A 173 -4.21 8.11 -10.45
N PRO A 174 -4.45 9.43 -10.28
CA PRO A 174 -3.55 10.43 -10.82
C PRO A 174 -2.33 10.59 -9.91
N HIS A 175 -1.16 10.89 -10.49
CA HIS A 175 0.02 11.23 -9.68
C HIS A 175 -0.24 12.42 -8.75
N ALA A 176 -0.76 13.51 -9.32
CA ALA A 176 -1.18 14.69 -8.58
C ALA A 176 -2.26 15.47 -9.36
N PRO A 177 -3.10 16.29 -8.70
CA PRO A 177 -4.05 17.17 -9.38
C PRO A 177 -3.36 18.17 -10.32
N TYR A 178 -2.13 18.57 -9.98
CA TYR A 178 -1.33 19.49 -10.78
C TYR A 178 -0.51 18.79 -11.86
N SER A 179 -0.55 17.46 -11.99
CA SER A 179 0.22 16.71 -13.01
C SER A 179 -0.66 15.96 -14.00
N ALA A 180 -1.96 16.26 -14.02
CA ALA A 180 -2.95 15.67 -14.90
C ALA A 180 -3.85 16.76 -15.48
N SER A 181 -4.18 16.65 -16.77
CA SER A 181 -5.17 17.51 -17.40
C SER A 181 -6.55 17.27 -16.79
N ALA A 182 -7.44 18.27 -16.86
CA ALA A 182 -8.82 18.11 -16.39
C ALA A 182 -9.54 16.93 -17.08
N GLN A 183 -9.24 16.69 -18.37
CA GLN A 183 -9.77 15.56 -19.12
C GLN A 183 -9.32 14.21 -18.54
N LEU A 184 -8.03 14.09 -18.19
CA LEU A 184 -7.49 12.89 -17.55
C LEU A 184 -8.09 12.68 -16.16
N LEU A 185 -8.19 13.74 -15.35
CA LEU A 185 -8.80 13.67 -14.02
C LEU A 185 -10.27 13.21 -14.08
N ASN A 186 -11.04 13.73 -15.03
CA ASN A 186 -12.43 13.32 -15.23
C ASN A 186 -12.53 11.83 -15.58
N LYS A 187 -11.69 11.33 -16.50
CA LYS A 187 -11.66 9.89 -16.85
C LYS A 187 -11.36 9.00 -15.65
N ILE A 188 -10.37 9.38 -14.84
CA ILE A 188 -10.02 8.64 -13.64
C ILE A 188 -11.18 8.66 -12.63
N SER A 189 -11.79 9.82 -12.42
CA SER A 189 -12.93 9.98 -11.52
C SER A 189 -14.14 9.15 -11.97
N ASP A 190 -14.49 9.19 -13.24
CA ASP A 190 -15.60 8.45 -13.82
C ASP A 190 -15.38 6.93 -13.67
N HIS A 191 -14.16 6.47 -13.96
CA HIS A 191 -13.79 5.07 -13.79
C HIS A 191 -13.86 4.64 -12.33
N ALA A 192 -13.24 5.40 -11.41
CA ALA A 192 -13.27 5.09 -9.99
C ALA A 192 -14.70 5.04 -9.43
N TRP A 193 -15.60 5.90 -9.93
CA TRP A 193 -17.01 5.85 -9.58
C TRP A 193 -17.70 4.58 -10.09
N GLN A 194 -17.45 4.20 -11.35
CA GLN A 194 -18.04 3.01 -11.97
C GLN A 194 -17.57 1.70 -11.32
N THR A 195 -16.30 1.63 -10.94
CA THR A 195 -15.69 0.44 -10.33
C THR A 195 -15.78 0.43 -8.80
N ASN A 196 -16.32 1.49 -8.20
CA ASN A 196 -16.33 1.70 -6.75
C ASN A 196 -14.92 1.58 -6.13
N SER A 197 -13.92 2.14 -6.81
CA SER A 197 -12.50 2.08 -6.42
C SER A 197 -12.05 3.32 -5.66
N TYR A 198 -11.04 3.16 -4.79
CA TYR A 198 -10.41 4.24 -4.04
C TYR A 198 -9.28 4.90 -4.83
N SER A 199 -9.10 6.22 -4.75
CA SER A 199 -8.00 6.93 -5.44
C SER A 199 -7.08 7.62 -4.42
N VAL A 200 -5.77 7.60 -4.67
CA VAL A 200 -4.72 8.19 -3.84
C VAL A 200 -3.81 9.05 -4.70
N PHE A 201 -3.72 10.33 -4.39
CA PHE A 201 -2.86 11.26 -5.15
C PHE A 201 -2.10 12.21 -4.25
N ILE A 202 -0.99 12.73 -4.77
CA ILE A 202 -0.11 13.65 -4.05
C ILE A 202 -0.67 15.07 -4.14
N THR A 203 -0.84 15.73 -2.99
CA THR A 203 -1.23 17.14 -2.94
C THR A 203 -0.07 18.02 -2.46
N ARG A 204 0.04 19.25 -2.99
CA ARG A 204 0.97 20.25 -2.46
C ARG A 204 0.37 20.90 -1.22
N LYS A 205 0.89 20.53 -0.05
CA LYS A 205 1.28 21.51 0.98
C LYS A 205 2.75 21.23 1.30
N THR A 206 3.43 22.17 1.93
CA THR A 206 4.86 22.14 2.34
C THR A 206 5.31 20.91 3.18
N LYS A 207 4.42 19.93 3.36
CA LYS A 207 4.64 18.56 3.85
C LYS A 207 3.83 17.61 2.98
N MET A 208 4.45 16.56 2.45
CA MET A 208 3.79 15.50 1.68
C MET A 208 2.64 14.91 2.52
N ARG A 209 1.40 14.99 2.02
CA ARG A 209 0.22 14.43 2.66
C ARG A 209 -0.50 13.55 1.65
N ILE A 210 -0.67 12.29 2.03
CA ILE A 210 -1.47 11.31 1.30
C ILE A 210 -2.93 11.58 1.69
N TYR A 211 -3.77 11.75 0.68
CA TYR A 211 -5.22 11.82 0.90
C TYR A 211 -5.89 10.69 0.14
N CYS A 212 -6.73 9.93 0.85
CA CYS A 212 -7.65 8.99 0.26
C CYS A 212 -9.00 9.70 0.13
N PHE A 213 -9.44 9.96 -1.11
CA PHE A 213 -10.73 10.61 -1.37
C PHE A 213 -11.58 9.73 -2.28
N ARG A 214 -12.89 9.74 -2.03
CA ARG A 214 -13.90 9.40 -3.02
C ARG A 214 -14.18 10.68 -3.81
N ILE A 215 -13.66 10.78 -5.04
CA ILE A 215 -13.85 11.98 -5.87
C ILE A 215 -15.33 12.07 -6.23
N LYS A 216 -16.02 13.09 -5.71
CA LYS A 216 -17.38 13.43 -6.10
C LYS A 216 -17.25 14.41 -7.26
N ALA A 217 -17.83 14.07 -8.41
CA ALA A 217 -17.88 14.93 -9.59
C ALA A 217 -18.84 16.11 -9.33
N GLU A 218 -18.43 17.04 -8.48
CA GLU A 218 -19.09 18.35 -8.36
C GLU A 218 -18.08 19.40 -8.81
N LYS A 219 -18.23 19.75 -10.10
CA LYS A 219 -17.68 20.91 -10.83
C LYS A 219 -16.35 21.49 -10.27
N PHE A 220 -15.25 21.16 -10.96
CA PHE A 220 -14.10 22.08 -11.05
C PHE A 220 -14.50 23.37 -11.77
#